data_AF-A0A2E0F7G9-F1
#
_entry.id   AF-A0A2E0F7G9-F1
#
_cell.length_a   1.000
_cell.length_b   1.000
_cell.length_c   1.000
_cell.angle_alpha   90.00
_cell.angle_beta   90.00
_cell.angle_gamma   90.00
#
_symmetry.space_group_name_H-M   'P 1'
#
loop_
_entity.id
_entity.type
_entity.pdbx_description
1 polymer ?
#
loop_
_entity_poly.entity_id
_entity_poly.type
_entity_poly.pdbx_seq_one_letter_code
_entity_poly.pdbx_strand_id
1 'polypeptide(L)'
;IYVNLEGRPQISRQVKLPLPSVDDFSVVLKKISKSVNINLGYSNPQELRELMLKNFNHIAKVNNITESKLPKERKIKNAFLNSEIKSSVNNFYMTDSVSRNSPVMSECSMNFYKT
;
A
#
# COMPACT_ATOMS: atom_id res chain seq x y z
N ILE A 1 -1.40 4.53 7.47
CA ILE A 1 -2.50 5.23 6.77
C ILE A 1 -2.65 4.51 5.44
N TYR A 2 -3.85 4.05 5.12
CA TYR A 2 -4.16 3.37 3.87
C TYR A 2 -5.17 4.20 3.09
N VAL A 3 -5.12 4.20 1.76
CA VAL A 3 -6.10 4.86 0.90
C VAL A 3 -6.68 3.80 -0.02
N ASN A 4 -8.00 3.65 -0.05
CA ASN A 4 -8.68 2.68 -0.92
C ASN A 4 -8.87 3.25 -2.35
N LEU A 5 -9.43 2.44 -3.25
CA LEU A 5 -9.58 2.82 -4.67
C LEU A 5 -10.51 4.01 -4.93
N GLU A 6 -11.50 4.24 -4.06
CA GLU A 6 -12.37 5.43 -4.11
C GLU A 6 -11.69 6.69 -3.54
N GLY A 7 -10.45 6.57 -3.05
CA GLY A 7 -9.66 7.71 -2.55
C GLY A 7 -9.89 8.05 -1.07
N ARG A 8 -10.54 7.19 -0.29
CA ARG A 8 -10.81 7.39 1.14
C ARG A 8 -9.60 7.02 2.00
N PRO A 9 -9.02 7.96 2.78
CA PRO A 9 -7.95 7.65 3.74
C PRO A 9 -8.49 6.98 5.00
N GLN A 10 -7.82 5.93 5.46
CA GLN A 10 -8.18 5.13 6.64
C GLN A 10 -6.95 4.93 7.53
N ILE A 11 -7.17 4.94 8.85
CA ILE A 11 -6.12 4.72 9.85
C ILE A 11 -6.33 3.34 10.48
N SER A 12 -5.36 2.45 10.29
CA SER A 12 -5.33 1.17 10.98
C SER A 12 -4.95 1.35 12.45
N ARG A 13 -5.50 0.50 13.33
CA ARG A 13 -5.11 0.43 14.73
C ARG A 13 -4.24 -0.80 14.97
N GLN A 14 -3.23 -0.66 15.83
CA GLN A 14 -2.45 -1.80 16.28
C GLN A 14 -3.31 -2.73 17.14
N VAL A 15 -3.34 -4.02 16.79
CA VAL A 15 -4.09 -5.05 17.53
C VAL A 15 -3.14 -5.95 18.34
N LYS A 16 -1.93 -6.20 17.81
CA LYS A 16 -0.88 -6.97 18.48
C LYS A 16 0.46 -6.26 18.34
N LEU A 17 1.36 -6.53 19.28
CA LEU A 17 2.75 -6.13 19.14
C LEU A 17 3.43 -6.96 18.04
N PRO A 18 4.39 -6.39 17.29
CA PRO A 18 5.20 -7.16 16.37
C PRO A 18 6.04 -8.21 17.12
N LEU A 19 6.66 -9.13 16.40
CA LEU A 19 7.62 -10.06 16.98
C LEU A 19 8.79 -9.28 17.62
N PRO A 20 9.46 -9.82 18.67
CA PRO A 20 10.48 -9.07 19.42
C PRO A 20 11.62 -8.48 18.58
N SER A 21 11.96 -9.11 17.45
CA SER A 21 13.02 -8.66 16.53
C SER A 21 12.53 -7.82 15.35
N VAL A 22 11.24 -7.48 15.29
CA VAL A 22 10.63 -6.79 14.15
C VAL A 22 10.31 -5.35 14.54
N ASP A 23 11.04 -4.43 13.93
CA ASP A 23 10.82 -2.99 14.07
C ASP A 23 9.69 -2.51 13.13
N ASP A 24 9.05 -1.40 13.52
CA ASP A 24 8.20 -0.64 12.60
C ASP A 24 9.03 -0.13 11.41
N PHE A 25 8.44 -0.16 10.21
CA PHE A 25 9.13 0.22 8.98
C PHE A 25 9.70 1.65 9.02
N SER A 26 9.02 2.60 9.67
CA SER A 26 9.51 3.98 9.83
C SER A 26 10.79 4.07 10.67
N VAL A 27 10.97 3.15 11.63
CA VAL A 27 12.19 3.01 12.44
C VAL A 27 13.31 2.43 11.58
N VAL A 28 13.02 1.42 10.77
CA VAL A 28 13.97 0.84 9.81
C VAL A 28 14.47 1.91 8.83
N LEU A 29 13.57 2.68 8.24
CA LEU A 29 13.93 3.79 7.34
C LEU A 29 14.81 4.83 8.03
N LYS A 30 14.55 5.15 9.30
CA LYS A 30 15.38 6.08 10.08
C LYS A 30 16.78 5.52 10.36
N LYS A 31 16.91 4.21 10.62
CA LYS A 31 18.21 3.55 10.78
C LYS A 31 19.02 3.64 9.49
N ILE A 32 18.37 3.38 8.34
CA ILE A 32 18.99 3.51 7.03
C ILE A 32 19.38 4.96 6.74
N SER A 33 18.51 5.94 7.03
CA SER A 33 18.83 7.35 6.75
C SER A 33 20.03 7.84 7.56
N LYS A 34 20.18 7.37 8.81
CA LYS A 34 21.36 7.65 9.63
C LYS A 34 22.63 7.09 9.00
N SER A 35 22.60 5.88 8.43
CA SER A 35 23.79 5.29 7.81
C SER A 35 24.24 6.02 6.55
N VAL A 36 23.33 6.77 5.90
CA VAL A 36 23.63 7.60 4.72
C VAL A 36 23.65 9.10 5.01
N ASN A 37 23.65 9.51 6.29
CA ASN A 37 23.65 10.90 6.74
C ASN A 37 22.51 11.77 6.17
N ILE A 38 21.32 11.18 5.98
CA ILE A 38 20.11 11.89 5.54
C ILE A 38 19.19 12.15 6.75
N ASN A 39 18.78 13.41 6.91
CA ASN A 39 17.77 13.80 7.88
C ASN A 39 16.36 13.69 7.28
N LEU A 40 15.53 12.80 7.83
CA LEU A 40 14.14 12.60 7.38
C LEU A 40 13.14 13.57 8.04
N GLY A 41 13.57 14.38 9.00
CA GLY A 41 12.72 15.39 9.64
C GLY A 41 11.71 14.85 10.67
N TYR A 42 11.79 13.57 11.04
CA TYR A 42 10.98 12.98 12.12
C TYR A 42 11.81 12.11 13.06
N SER A 43 11.37 12.02 14.31
CA SER A 43 12.03 11.27 15.37
C SER A 43 11.33 9.95 15.70
N ASN A 44 10.02 9.86 15.52
CA ASN A 44 9.22 8.69 15.86
C ASN A 44 8.07 8.49 14.84
N PRO A 45 7.38 7.34 14.85
CA PRO A 45 6.31 7.05 13.90
C PRO A 45 5.13 8.02 13.97
N GLN A 46 4.90 8.65 15.13
CA GLN A 46 3.80 9.60 15.32
C GLN A 46 4.09 10.94 14.63
N GLU A 47 5.30 11.48 14.79
CA GLU A 47 5.76 12.67 14.07
C GLU A 47 5.73 12.47 12.55
N LEU A 48 6.10 11.26 12.07
CA LEU A 48 5.98 10.95 10.64
C LEU A 48 4.53 11.06 10.16
N ARG A 49 3.55 10.53 10.93
CA ARG A 49 2.13 10.65 10.57
C ARG A 49 1.67 12.10 10.56
N GLU A 50 2.09 12.90 11.53
CA GLU A 50 1.76 14.32 11.60
C GLU A 50 2.33 15.09 10.39
N LEU A 51 3.58 14.83 10.01
CA LEU A 51 4.18 15.38 8.80
C LEU A 51 3.43 14.97 7.53
N MET A 52 3.03 13.69 7.44
CA MET A 52 2.23 13.21 6.31
C MET A 52 0.89 13.96 6.23
N LEU A 53 0.15 14.06 7.34
CA LEU A 53 -1.14 14.74 7.37
C LEU A 53 -1.00 16.24 7.06
N LYS A 54 0.08 16.88 7.51
CA LYS A 54 0.37 18.29 7.23
C LYS A 54 0.72 18.54 5.76
N ASN A 55 1.55 17.69 5.17
CA ASN A 55 2.06 17.90 3.82
C ASN A 55 1.09 17.42 2.72
N PHE A 56 0.17 16.51 3.06
CA PHE A 56 -0.73 15.90 2.10
C PHE A 56 -2.20 16.05 2.54
N ASN A 57 -2.83 17.15 2.15
CA ASN A 57 -4.22 17.47 2.54
C ASN A 57 -5.25 16.38 2.19
N HIS A 58 -5.03 15.63 1.10
CA HIS A 58 -5.95 14.56 0.70
C HIS A 58 -6.01 13.40 1.71
N ILE A 59 -4.91 13.08 2.40
CA ILE A 59 -4.91 12.05 3.45
C ILE A 59 -5.35 12.57 4.82
N ALA A 60 -5.34 13.89 5.02
CA ALA A 60 -5.78 14.51 6.28
C ALA A 60 -7.28 14.34 6.55
N LYS A 61 -8.09 14.21 5.49
CA LYS A 61 -9.54 14.00 5.57
C LYS A 61 -9.88 12.52 5.82
N VAL A 62 -9.49 12.01 6.99
CA VAL A 62 -9.71 10.62 7.38
C VAL A 62 -11.20 10.24 7.26
N ASN A 63 -11.46 9.06 6.70
CA ASN A 63 -12.78 8.48 6.42
C ASN A 63 -13.68 9.28 5.46
N ASN A 64 -13.17 10.32 4.81
CA ASN A 64 -13.92 11.11 3.84
C ASN A 64 -13.36 10.93 2.42
N ILE A 65 -14.25 10.86 1.42
CA ILE A 65 -13.85 10.91 0.01
C ILE A 65 -13.70 12.38 -0.37
N THR A 66 -12.61 12.72 -1.07
CA THR A 66 -12.44 14.05 -1.66
C THR A 66 -12.64 13.95 -3.16
N GLU A 67 -13.53 14.77 -3.71
CA GLU A 67 -13.70 14.86 -5.15
C GLU A 67 -12.39 15.31 -5.82
N SER A 68 -12.05 14.65 -6.92
CA SER A 68 -10.92 15.03 -7.76
C SER A 68 -11.41 15.30 -9.17
N LYS A 69 -10.87 16.34 -9.80
CA LYS A 69 -11.17 16.63 -11.21
C LYS A 69 -10.45 15.61 -12.07
N LEU A 70 -11.17 14.96 -12.97
CA LEU A 70 -10.54 14.12 -13.98
C LEU A 70 -9.57 14.97 -14.83
N PRO A 71 -8.36 14.46 -15.11
CA PRO A 71 -7.45 15.17 -16.00
C PRO A 71 -8.10 15.29 -17.38
N LYS A 72 -7.81 16.40 -18.09
CA LYS A 72 -8.21 16.57 -19.49
C LYS A 72 -7.68 15.38 -20.30
N GLU A 73 -8.51 14.87 -21.20
CA GLU A 73 -8.11 13.82 -22.13
C GLU A 73 -6.82 14.20 -22.85
N ARG A 74 -5.82 13.33 -22.76
CA ARG A 74 -4.58 13.46 -23.51
C ARG A 74 -4.66 12.54 -24.71
N LYS A 75 -4.50 13.08 -25.91
CA LYS A 75 -4.35 12.25 -27.12
C LYS A 75 -3.06 11.45 -26.99
N ILE A 76 -3.17 10.15 -26.78
CA ILE A 76 -2.05 9.21 -26.78
C ILE A 76 -1.78 8.85 -28.25
N LYS A 77 -0.52 8.97 -28.69
CA LYS A 77 -0.11 8.67 -30.09
C LYS A 77 0.23 7.19 -30.32
N ASN A 78 0.18 6.37 -29.28
CA ASN A 78 0.60 4.98 -29.34
C ASN A 78 -0.52 4.11 -29.93
N ALA A 79 -0.14 3.18 -30.81
CA ALA A 79 -1.03 2.13 -31.28
C ALA A 79 -1.22 1.06 -30.19
N PHE A 80 -2.41 0.46 -30.13
CA PHE A 80 -2.61 -0.74 -29.34
C PHE A 80 -1.83 -1.90 -29.93
N LEU A 81 -1.28 -2.75 -29.05
CA LEU A 81 -0.73 -4.04 -29.47
C LEU A 81 -1.88 -4.96 -29.83
N ASN A 82 -1.70 -5.80 -30.86
CA ASN A 82 -2.64 -6.85 -31.21
C ASN A 82 -2.47 -8.06 -30.27
N SER A 83 -2.72 -7.85 -28.99
CA SER A 83 -2.58 -8.85 -27.92
C SER A 83 -3.81 -8.84 -27.03
N GLU A 84 -4.20 -10.00 -26.52
CA GLU A 84 -5.29 -10.11 -25.55
C GLU A 84 -4.99 -9.33 -24.26
N ILE A 85 -6.03 -8.69 -23.72
CA ILE A 85 -5.97 -8.07 -22.39
C ILE A 85 -6.08 -9.19 -21.36
N LYS A 86 -5.02 -9.41 -20.59
CA LYS A 86 -4.97 -10.41 -19.52
C LYS A 86 -5.16 -9.75 -18.16
N SER A 87 -5.78 -10.47 -17.23
CA SER A 87 -5.81 -10.07 -15.82
C SER A 87 -4.39 -9.95 -15.28
N SER A 88 -4.12 -8.91 -14.48
CA SER A 88 -2.86 -8.80 -13.73
C SER A 88 -2.81 -9.77 -12.54
N VAL A 89 -3.94 -10.34 -12.15
CA VAL A 89 -4.07 -11.29 -11.05
C VAL A 89 -4.37 -12.68 -11.62
N ASN A 90 -3.36 -13.55 -11.60
CA ASN A 90 -3.46 -14.93 -12.10
C ASN A 90 -3.99 -15.90 -11.04
N ASN A 91 -3.76 -15.59 -9.77
CA ASN A 91 -4.22 -16.38 -8.63
C ASN A 91 -4.74 -15.44 -7.55
N PHE A 92 -6.05 -15.41 -7.40
CA PHE A 92 -6.74 -14.55 -6.42
C PHE A 92 -6.30 -14.85 -4.98
N TYR A 93 -5.96 -16.10 -4.66
CA TYR A 93 -5.58 -16.51 -3.31
C TYR A 93 -4.10 -16.19 -2.98
N MET A 94 -3.26 -15.88 -3.98
CA MET A 94 -1.80 -15.75 -3.84
C MET A 94 -1.24 -14.39 -4.29
N THR A 95 -1.94 -13.31 -3.94
CA THR A 95 -1.64 -11.96 -4.42
C THR A 95 -0.49 -11.27 -3.67
N ASP A 96 -0.37 -11.45 -2.36
CA ASP A 96 0.63 -10.77 -1.52
C ASP A 96 1.48 -11.74 -0.69
N SER A 97 2.42 -11.19 0.09
CA SER A 97 3.28 -12.01 0.93
C SER A 97 2.53 -12.69 2.08
N VAL A 98 1.44 -12.09 2.59
CA VAL A 98 0.66 -12.66 3.68
C VAL A 98 -0.14 -13.86 3.17
N SER A 99 -0.82 -13.70 2.04
CA SER A 99 -1.65 -14.74 1.44
C SER A 99 -0.79 -15.92 0.95
N ARG A 100 0.41 -15.65 0.40
CA ARG A 100 1.38 -16.70 0.01
C ARG A 100 1.96 -17.51 1.16
N ASN A 101 2.02 -16.93 2.36
CA ASN A 101 2.46 -17.65 3.55
C ASN A 101 1.29 -18.32 4.31
N SER A 102 0.05 -18.17 3.82
CA SER A 102 -1.14 -18.76 4.46
C SER A 102 -1.38 -20.19 3.96
N PRO A 103 -1.36 -21.21 4.85
CA PRO A 103 -1.70 -22.57 4.46
C PRO A 103 -3.16 -22.69 3.98
N VAL A 104 -4.07 -21.90 4.57
CA VAL A 104 -5.49 -21.88 4.18
C VAL A 104 -5.65 -21.38 2.74
N MET A 105 -4.96 -20.30 2.37
CA MET A 105 -5.03 -19.78 1.00
C MET A 105 -4.38 -20.74 0.00
N SER A 106 -3.37 -21.50 0.42
CA SER A 106 -2.77 -22.57 -0.39
C SER A 106 -3.77 -23.67 -0.71
N GLU A 107 -4.52 -24.12 0.29
CA GLU A 107 -5.60 -25.09 0.09
C GLU A 107 -6.71 -24.55 -0.83
N CYS A 108 -7.17 -23.31 -0.60
CA CYS A 108 -8.16 -22.66 -1.48
C CYS A 108 -7.67 -22.60 -2.93
N SER A 109 -6.40 -22.22 -3.14
CA SER A 109 -5.80 -22.18 -4.47
C SER A 109 -5.78 -23.55 -5.12
N MET A 110 -5.36 -24.60 -4.41
CA MET A 110 -5.29 -25.96 -4.97
C MET A 110 -6.66 -26.51 -5.33
N ASN A 111 -7.67 -26.29 -4.49
CA ASN A 111 -9.02 -26.76 -4.73
C ASN A 111 -9.68 -26.05 -5.92
N PHE A 112 -9.38 -24.77 -6.12
CA PHE A 112 -9.88 -24.03 -7.29
C PHE A 112 -9.35 -24.59 -8.61
N TYR A 113 -8.06 -24.97 -8.68
CA TYR A 113 -7.45 -25.55 -9.89
C TYR A 113 -7.76 -27.04 -10.14
N LYS A 114 -8.34 -27.76 -9.18
CA LYS A 114 -8.74 -29.17 -9.35
C LYS A 114 -10.08 -29.32 -10.08
N THR A 115 -10.79 -28.23 -10.29
CA THR A 115 -12.02 -28.12 -11.08
C THR A 115 -11.70 -27.70 -12.50
#